data_AF-A0AAC8QAC9-F1
#
_entry.id   AF-A0AAC8QAC9-F1
#
_cell.length_a   1.000
_cell.length_b   1.000
_cell.length_c   1.000
_cell.angle_alpha   90.00
_cell.angle_beta   90.00
_cell.angle_gamma   90.00
#
_symmetry.space_group_name_H-M   'P 1'
#
loop_
_entity.id
_entity.type
_entity.pdbx_description
1 polymer ?
#
loop_
_entity_poly.entity_id
_entity_poly.type
_entity_poly.pdbx_seq_one_letter_code
_entity_poly.pdbx_strand_id
1 'polypeptide(L)'
;MPPTALALGALLLAAAPPPPPAPGNPPSAGAAAARKPGAARCSASGLSSEPAPAQPPLPPLVESMRRRIVAAAVACDYVALAVLARENGSRFSFSTYSISSDDPAAFWRKRESYGEPVLARLVKVLQLPHAQREDRYIWPALSLHPAVTPEDVKVIGQLFPADELAAVLADPHASKDYQGTLLVILANGDWLEGERGRWSEYPWSKEKRP
;
A
#
# COMPACT_ATOMS: atom_id res chain seq x y z
N MET A 1 6.08 -95.88 -3.21
CA MET A 1 5.99 -95.12 -4.48
C MET A 1 5.41 -93.75 -4.17
N PRO A 2 6.21 -92.69 -4.02
CA PRO A 2 5.71 -91.34 -3.83
C PRO A 2 5.57 -90.61 -5.17
N PRO A 3 4.46 -89.91 -5.46
CA PRO A 3 4.39 -89.02 -6.61
C PRO A 3 4.95 -87.64 -6.28
N THR A 4 5.88 -87.26 -7.13
CA THR A 4 6.54 -85.98 -7.34
C THR A 4 5.54 -84.89 -7.77
N ALA A 5 5.55 -83.73 -7.12
CA ALA A 5 4.90 -82.51 -7.62
C ALA A 5 5.97 -81.50 -8.04
N LEU A 6 6.01 -81.22 -9.34
CA LEU A 6 6.86 -80.25 -10.03
C LEU A 6 6.30 -78.83 -9.86
N ALA A 7 7.13 -77.91 -9.36
CA ALA A 7 6.88 -76.47 -9.42
C ALA A 7 7.54 -75.89 -10.68
N LEU A 8 6.74 -75.19 -11.50
CA LEU A 8 7.17 -74.43 -12.67
C LEU A 8 7.85 -73.12 -12.21
N GLY A 9 9.16 -73.03 -12.41
CA GLY A 9 9.94 -71.80 -12.29
C GLY A 9 9.84 -70.97 -13.57
N ALA A 10 9.41 -69.71 -13.45
CA ALA A 10 9.38 -68.75 -14.55
C ALA A 10 10.76 -68.12 -14.76
N LEU A 11 11.15 -68.07 -16.03
CA LEU A 11 12.40 -67.53 -16.58
C LEU A 11 12.41 -65.99 -16.46
N LEU A 12 13.37 -65.40 -15.74
CA LEU A 12 13.67 -63.96 -15.84
C LEU A 12 14.58 -63.72 -17.05
N LEU A 13 14.09 -62.96 -18.04
CA LEU A 13 14.94 -62.34 -19.07
C LEU A 13 15.75 -61.20 -18.44
N ALA A 14 17.07 -61.30 -18.48
CA ALA A 14 17.99 -60.20 -18.14
C ALA A 14 18.05 -59.18 -19.29
N ALA A 15 17.71 -57.92 -19.01
CA ALA A 15 17.93 -56.80 -19.92
C ALA A 15 19.37 -56.24 -19.76
N ALA A 16 20.05 -56.02 -20.88
CA ALA A 16 21.41 -55.45 -20.92
C ALA A 16 21.44 -53.96 -20.46
N PRO A 17 22.57 -53.46 -19.91
CA PRO A 17 22.68 -52.08 -19.45
C PRO A 17 22.86 -51.07 -20.60
N PRO A 18 22.42 -49.81 -20.43
CA PRO A 18 22.54 -48.75 -21.45
C PRO A 18 23.96 -48.17 -21.57
N PRO A 19 24.33 -47.59 -22.73
CA PRO A 19 25.64 -46.98 -22.96
C PRO A 19 25.83 -45.63 -22.23
N PRO A 20 27.08 -45.20 -21.98
CA PRO A 20 27.38 -43.98 -21.25
C PRO A 20 27.08 -42.69 -22.06
N PRO A 21 26.73 -41.57 -21.40
CA PRO A 21 26.45 -40.31 -22.07
C PRO A 21 27.72 -39.59 -22.54
N ALA A 22 27.61 -38.87 -23.67
CA ALA A 22 28.66 -38.02 -24.23
C ALA A 22 28.93 -36.74 -23.39
N PRO A 23 30.14 -36.16 -23.44
CA PRO A 23 30.48 -34.97 -22.67
C PRO A 23 29.85 -33.70 -23.30
N GLY A 24 28.89 -33.12 -22.60
CA GLY A 24 28.28 -31.82 -22.91
C GLY A 24 28.90 -30.67 -22.09
N ASN A 25 29.04 -29.50 -22.72
CA ASN A 25 29.68 -28.28 -22.22
C ASN A 25 29.27 -27.82 -20.80
N PRO A 26 30.15 -27.11 -20.08
CA PRO A 26 29.84 -26.60 -18.75
C PRO A 26 28.81 -25.47 -18.80
N PRO A 27 27.78 -25.46 -17.92
CA PRO A 27 26.94 -24.29 -17.74
C PRO A 27 27.67 -23.23 -16.91
N SER A 28 27.88 -22.05 -17.50
CA SER A 28 28.27 -20.83 -16.76
C SER A 28 27.27 -20.54 -15.66
N ALA A 29 27.80 -20.42 -14.43
CA ALA A 29 27.09 -19.93 -13.27
C ALA A 29 26.63 -18.48 -13.49
N GLY A 30 25.32 -18.31 -13.54
CA GLY A 30 24.64 -17.02 -13.53
C GLY A 30 23.21 -17.27 -13.07
N ALA A 31 23.04 -17.46 -11.75
CA ALA A 31 21.75 -17.64 -11.13
C ALA A 31 20.92 -16.35 -11.24
N ALA A 32 20.30 -16.14 -12.41
CA ALA A 32 19.10 -15.34 -12.51
C ALA A 32 18.01 -16.15 -11.80
N ALA A 33 17.77 -15.81 -10.53
CA ALA A 33 16.61 -16.31 -9.80
C ALA A 33 15.36 -16.08 -10.66
N ALA A 34 14.70 -17.19 -11.00
CA ALA A 34 13.45 -17.19 -11.74
C ALA A 34 12.44 -16.27 -11.03
N ARG A 35 12.16 -15.10 -11.62
CA ARG A 35 11.03 -14.27 -11.21
C ARG A 35 9.76 -15.08 -11.46
N LYS A 36 9.06 -15.46 -10.40
CA LYS A 36 7.67 -15.95 -10.49
C LYS A 36 6.84 -14.90 -11.26
N PRO A 37 6.18 -15.26 -12.37
CA PRO A 37 5.12 -14.45 -12.94
C PRO A 37 3.89 -14.56 -12.02
N GLY A 38 3.32 -13.43 -11.57
CA GLY A 38 1.97 -13.43 -11.00
C GLY A 38 1.76 -12.92 -9.56
N ALA A 39 2.67 -12.15 -8.97
CA ALA A 39 2.25 -11.25 -7.89
C ALA A 39 1.68 -10.00 -8.55
N ALA A 40 0.37 -9.77 -8.46
CA ALA A 40 -0.22 -8.51 -8.88
C ALA A 40 0.51 -7.38 -8.13
N ARG A 41 1.25 -6.55 -8.88
CA ARG A 41 1.97 -5.41 -8.34
C ARG A 41 0.95 -4.31 -8.12
N CYS A 42 0.77 -3.86 -6.87
CA CYS A 42 0.02 -2.64 -6.59
C CYS A 42 0.81 -1.41 -7.04
N SER A 43 0.16 -0.25 -7.09
CA SER A 43 0.78 1.01 -7.50
C SER A 43 2.02 1.41 -6.70
N ALA A 44 2.13 1.00 -5.44
CA ALA A 44 3.28 1.29 -4.57
C ALA A 44 4.50 0.37 -4.79
N SER A 45 4.38 -0.64 -5.66
CA SER A 45 5.47 -1.61 -5.91
C SER A 45 6.73 -0.89 -6.42
N GLY A 46 7.82 -0.99 -5.67
CA GLY A 46 9.11 -0.38 -6.02
C GLY A 46 9.33 1.02 -5.44
N LEU A 47 8.40 1.56 -4.66
CA LEU A 47 8.65 2.75 -3.84
C LEU A 47 9.47 2.40 -2.59
N SER A 48 10.08 3.41 -1.96
CA SER A 48 10.80 3.24 -0.69
C SER A 48 9.84 2.90 0.44
N SER A 49 10.12 1.82 1.17
CA SER A 49 9.41 1.44 2.40
C SER A 49 9.83 2.27 3.62
N GLU A 50 10.90 3.05 3.52
CA GLU A 50 11.42 3.88 4.59
C GLU A 50 11.08 5.35 4.28
N PRO A 51 10.22 6.00 5.08
CA PRO A 51 10.00 7.44 4.98
C PRO A 51 11.26 8.20 5.39
N ALA A 52 11.52 9.34 4.75
CA ALA A 52 12.55 10.25 5.23
C ALA A 52 12.22 10.71 6.67
N PRO A 53 13.25 10.97 7.51
CA PRO A 53 13.06 11.50 8.86
C PRO A 53 12.13 12.72 8.85
N ALA A 54 11.12 12.71 9.72
CA ALA A 54 10.20 13.83 9.81
C ALA A 54 10.91 15.09 10.32
N GLN A 55 10.50 16.24 9.78
CA GLN A 55 10.92 17.56 10.25
C GLN A 55 9.65 18.42 10.43
N PRO A 56 9.32 18.87 11.66
CA PRO A 56 10.00 18.54 12.94
C PRO A 56 9.91 17.04 13.31
N PRO A 57 10.67 16.55 14.31
CA PRO A 57 10.54 15.17 14.78
C PRO A 57 9.11 14.85 15.26
N LEU A 58 8.63 13.65 14.93
CA LEU A 58 7.31 13.16 15.35
C LEU A 58 7.39 12.44 16.71
N PRO A 59 6.30 12.41 17.49
CA PRO A 59 6.20 11.53 18.64
C PRO A 59 6.37 10.05 18.25
N PRO A 60 6.87 9.20 19.16
CA PRO A 60 7.16 7.80 18.85
C PRO A 60 5.98 7.00 18.26
N LEU A 61 4.78 7.18 18.79
CA LEU A 61 3.58 6.48 18.30
C LEU A 61 3.21 6.92 16.88
N VAL A 62 3.35 8.21 16.59
CA VAL A 62 3.03 8.79 15.28
C VAL A 62 4.04 8.35 14.23
N GLU A 63 5.34 8.41 14.54
CA GLU A 63 6.40 7.93 13.66
C GLU A 63 6.30 6.42 13.41
N SER A 64 5.95 5.64 14.45
CA SER A 64 5.71 4.20 14.33
C SER A 64 4.56 3.89 13.38
N MET A 65 3.40 4.55 13.55
CA MET A 65 2.24 4.36 12.66
C MET A 65 2.59 4.79 11.21
N ARG A 66 3.24 5.95 11.02
CA ARG A 66 3.70 6.43 9.71
C ARG A 66 4.55 5.39 8.98
N ARG A 67 5.54 4.81 9.66
CA ARG A 67 6.41 3.76 9.09
C ARG A 67 5.64 2.49 8.75
N ARG A 68 4.73 2.06 9.63
CA ARG A 68 3.93 0.84 9.42
C ARG A 68 2.98 0.98 8.23
N ILE A 69 2.35 2.14 8.06
CA ILE A 69 1.50 2.42 6.89
C ILE A 69 2.33 2.37 5.61
N VAL A 70 3.49 3.04 5.57
CA VAL A 70 4.36 3.04 4.37
C VAL A 70 4.86 1.64 4.05
N ALA A 71 5.31 0.88 5.05
CA ALA A 71 5.78 -0.49 4.85
C ALA A 71 4.66 -1.39 4.30
N ALA A 72 3.45 -1.34 4.85
CA ALA A 72 2.32 -2.12 4.39
C ALA A 72 1.89 -1.75 2.96
N ALA A 73 1.86 -0.45 2.64
CA ALA A 73 1.53 0.03 1.29
C ALA A 73 2.55 -0.45 0.25
N VAL A 74 3.86 -0.32 0.52
CA VAL A 74 4.93 -0.80 -0.39
C VAL A 74 4.91 -2.32 -0.56
N ALA A 75 4.55 -3.05 0.48
CA ALA A 75 4.37 -4.51 0.43
C ALA A 75 3.07 -4.95 -0.27
N CYS A 76 2.22 -4.00 -0.71
CA CYS A 76 0.87 -4.27 -1.20
C CYS A 76 0.01 -5.05 -0.20
N ASP A 77 0.26 -4.88 1.10
CA ASP A 77 -0.43 -5.58 2.19
C ASP A 77 -1.68 -4.80 2.63
N TYR A 78 -2.72 -4.92 1.80
CA TYR A 78 -4.03 -4.32 2.08
C TYR A 78 -4.64 -4.81 3.40
N VAL A 79 -4.33 -6.04 3.83
CA VAL A 79 -4.86 -6.60 5.09
C VAL A 79 -4.18 -5.91 6.27
N ALA A 80 -2.85 -5.78 6.24
CA ALA A 80 -2.13 -5.02 7.25
C ALA A 80 -2.60 -3.56 7.31
N LEU A 81 -2.80 -2.90 6.17
CA LEU A 81 -3.36 -1.54 6.15
C LEU A 81 -4.74 -1.47 6.82
N ALA A 82 -5.61 -2.46 6.58
CA ALA A 82 -6.93 -2.52 7.19
C ALA A 82 -6.89 -2.80 8.70
N VAL A 83 -5.87 -3.54 9.17
CA VAL A 83 -5.61 -3.73 10.60
C VAL A 83 -5.14 -2.42 11.23
N LEU A 84 -4.15 -1.73 10.63
CA LEU A 84 -3.65 -0.44 11.09
C LEU A 84 -4.76 0.62 11.17
N ALA A 85 -5.64 0.64 10.16
CA ALA A 85 -6.84 1.48 10.09
C ALA A 85 -7.79 1.34 11.28
N ARG A 86 -7.76 0.19 11.97
CA ARG A 86 -8.67 -0.14 13.08
C ARG A 86 -7.94 -0.29 14.41
N GLU A 87 -6.65 0.01 14.43
CA GLU A 87 -5.85 -0.09 15.63
C GLU A 87 -6.45 0.80 16.73
N ASN A 88 -6.31 0.37 17.99
CA ASN A 88 -6.87 1.00 19.18
C ASN A 88 -8.39 1.25 19.16
N GLY A 89 -9.15 0.49 18.36
CA GLY A 89 -10.62 0.57 18.33
C GLY A 89 -11.16 1.74 17.50
N SER A 90 -10.29 2.37 16.70
CA SER A 90 -10.69 3.42 15.78
C SER A 90 -11.64 2.90 14.70
N ARG A 91 -12.71 3.66 14.45
CA ARG A 91 -13.59 3.44 13.29
C ARG A 91 -12.95 4.13 12.10
N PHE A 92 -12.21 3.38 11.30
CA PHE A 92 -11.76 3.87 10.01
C PHE A 92 -12.95 4.46 9.24
N SER A 93 -12.86 5.74 8.86
CA SER A 93 -13.95 6.48 8.23
C SER A 93 -13.47 7.02 6.88
N PHE A 94 -14.00 6.46 5.79
CA PHE A 94 -13.89 7.07 4.46
C PHE A 94 -14.86 8.26 4.38
N SER A 95 -14.43 9.44 3.95
CA SER A 95 -15.30 10.61 3.80
C SER A 95 -16.22 10.56 2.56
N THR A 96 -16.29 9.43 1.84
CA THR A 96 -17.12 9.26 0.64
C THR A 96 -18.15 8.14 0.78
N TYR A 97 -19.43 8.55 0.66
CA TYR A 97 -20.61 7.74 0.33
C TYR A 97 -20.62 6.30 0.83
N SER A 98 -21.39 6.02 1.89
CA SER A 98 -22.33 4.89 1.93
C SER A 98 -21.81 3.52 1.45
N ILE A 99 -20.52 3.23 1.62
CA ILE A 99 -20.05 1.87 1.61
C ILE A 99 -19.70 1.62 3.06
N SER A 100 -20.65 1.01 3.74
CA SER A 100 -20.39 0.05 4.82
C SER A 100 -19.52 -1.07 4.27
N SER A 101 -18.35 -0.76 3.70
CA SER A 101 -17.34 -1.77 3.52
C SER A 101 -16.80 -1.89 4.92
N ASP A 102 -17.30 -2.88 5.64
CA ASP A 102 -16.66 -3.43 6.83
C ASP A 102 -15.25 -3.97 6.51
N ASP A 103 -14.59 -3.51 5.44
CA ASP A 103 -13.26 -3.88 5.02
C ASP A 103 -12.55 -2.74 4.22
N PRO A 104 -11.72 -1.91 4.89
CA PRO A 104 -10.83 -0.95 4.22
C PRO A 104 -9.94 -1.57 3.15
N ALA A 105 -9.55 -2.85 3.29
CA ALA A 105 -8.73 -3.53 2.29
C ALA A 105 -9.46 -3.62 0.95
N ALA A 106 -10.77 -3.94 0.98
CA ALA A 106 -11.60 -4.01 -0.22
C ALA A 106 -11.73 -2.65 -0.91
N PHE A 107 -11.83 -1.56 -0.14
CA PHE A 107 -11.90 -0.21 -0.70
C PHE A 107 -10.64 0.13 -1.52
N TRP A 108 -9.44 -0.01 -0.93
CA TRP A 108 -8.20 0.34 -1.63
C TRP A 108 -7.95 -0.56 -2.84
N ARG A 109 -8.22 -1.88 -2.72
CA ARG A 109 -8.12 -2.81 -3.87
C ARG A 109 -9.05 -2.42 -5.01
N LYS A 110 -10.28 -2.01 -4.69
CA LYS A 110 -11.26 -1.59 -5.70
C LYS A 110 -10.77 -0.37 -6.46
N ARG A 111 -10.27 0.66 -5.77
CA ARG A 111 -9.71 1.86 -6.43
C ARG A 111 -8.48 1.53 -7.29
N GLU A 112 -7.57 0.70 -6.78
CA GLU A 112 -6.41 0.22 -7.56
C GLU A 112 -6.84 -0.56 -8.81
N SER A 113 -7.94 -1.32 -8.74
CA SER A 113 -8.49 -2.03 -9.90
C SER A 113 -9.07 -1.10 -10.98
N TYR A 114 -9.45 0.12 -10.61
CA TYR A 114 -9.84 1.18 -11.55
C TYR A 114 -8.65 1.96 -12.10
N GLY A 115 -7.42 1.56 -11.76
CA GLY A 115 -6.19 2.23 -12.19
C GLY A 115 -5.81 3.42 -11.32
N GLU A 116 -6.51 3.67 -10.22
CA GLU A 116 -6.15 4.74 -9.29
C GLU A 116 -4.95 4.32 -8.43
N PRO A 117 -3.86 5.11 -8.39
CA PRO A 117 -2.63 4.72 -7.71
C PRO A 117 -2.68 5.02 -6.20
N VAL A 118 -3.68 4.49 -5.50
CA VAL A 118 -3.98 4.82 -4.10
C VAL A 118 -2.85 4.45 -3.14
N LEU A 119 -2.26 3.25 -3.26
CA LEU A 119 -1.15 2.87 -2.38
C LEU A 119 0.10 3.70 -2.65
N ALA A 120 0.41 4.00 -3.92
CA ALA A 120 1.49 4.90 -4.27
C ALA A 120 1.26 6.31 -3.71
N ARG A 121 0.01 6.78 -3.74
CA ARG A 121 -0.38 8.08 -3.19
C ARG A 121 -0.19 8.12 -1.68
N LEU A 122 -0.60 7.08 -0.93
CA LEU A 122 -0.36 6.96 0.51
C LEU A 122 1.13 7.08 0.84
N VAL A 123 1.98 6.34 0.14
CA VAL A 123 3.44 6.37 0.34
C VAL A 123 3.99 7.77 0.05
N LYS A 124 3.63 8.37 -1.08
CA LYS A 124 4.11 9.70 -1.47
C LYS A 124 3.64 10.79 -0.50
N VAL A 125 2.38 10.76 -0.07
CA VAL A 125 1.83 11.73 0.90
C VAL A 125 2.60 11.67 2.22
N LEU A 126 2.87 10.48 2.75
CA LEU A 126 3.62 10.31 4.00
C LEU A 126 5.11 10.65 3.88
N GLN A 127 5.64 10.80 2.67
CA GLN A 127 7.00 11.32 2.43
C GLN A 127 7.06 12.84 2.40
N LEU A 128 5.92 13.53 2.27
CA LEU A 128 5.86 15.00 2.30
C LEU A 128 5.99 15.55 3.72
N PRO A 129 6.34 16.84 3.87
CA PRO A 129 6.27 17.52 5.15
C PRO A 129 4.88 17.40 5.78
N HIS A 130 4.85 17.39 7.11
CA HIS A 130 3.62 17.34 7.89
C HIS A 130 3.39 18.65 8.63
N ALA A 131 2.15 18.87 9.07
CA ALA A 131 1.82 19.94 9.99
C ALA A 131 1.18 19.36 11.26
N GLN A 132 1.31 20.07 12.37
CA GLN A 132 0.66 19.70 13.63
C GLN A 132 -0.46 20.69 13.97
N ARG A 133 -1.58 20.15 14.46
CA ARG A 133 -2.69 20.89 15.08
C ARG A 133 -3.17 20.11 16.29
N GLU A 134 -2.94 20.63 17.49
CA GLU A 134 -3.28 19.95 18.74
C GLU A 134 -2.65 18.54 18.79
N ASP A 135 -3.48 17.49 18.87
CA ASP A 135 -3.11 16.08 18.91
C ASP A 135 -3.05 15.43 17.51
N ARG A 136 -3.15 16.22 16.44
CA ARG A 136 -3.21 15.74 15.04
C ARG A 136 -1.95 16.08 14.26
N TYR A 137 -1.41 15.07 13.60
CA TYR A 137 -0.29 15.18 12.66
C TYR A 137 -0.81 14.93 11.25
N ILE A 138 -0.70 15.94 10.38
CA ILE A 138 -1.48 16.05 9.15
C ILE A 138 -0.54 16.07 7.95
N TRP A 139 -0.80 15.19 6.99
CA TRP A 139 -0.09 15.11 5.72
C TRP A 139 -1.01 15.35 4.51
N PRO A 140 -0.51 16.05 3.47
CA PRO A 140 0.70 16.88 3.48
C PRO A 140 0.47 18.19 4.28
N ALA A 141 1.54 18.83 4.75
CA ALA A 141 1.49 20.10 5.49
C ALA A 141 0.73 21.19 4.71
N LEU A 142 0.90 21.24 3.38
CA LEU A 142 0.22 22.15 2.46
C LEU A 142 -1.30 22.04 2.54
N SER A 143 -1.82 20.95 3.11
CA SER A 143 -3.24 20.87 3.41
C SER A 143 -3.64 22.06 4.26
N LEU A 144 -2.90 22.45 5.29
CA LEU A 144 -3.30 23.57 6.15
C LEU A 144 -3.06 24.96 5.56
N HIS A 145 -2.61 25.07 4.30
CA HIS A 145 -2.45 26.37 3.65
C HIS A 145 -3.81 27.02 3.40
N PRO A 146 -3.93 28.35 3.60
CA PRO A 146 -5.18 29.08 3.35
C PRO A 146 -5.50 29.25 1.86
N ALA A 147 -4.50 29.08 0.99
CA ALA A 147 -4.63 29.12 -0.45
C ALA A 147 -3.54 28.25 -1.10
N VAL A 148 -3.86 27.64 -2.24
CA VAL A 148 -2.90 26.86 -3.04
C VAL A 148 -1.95 27.80 -3.79
N THR A 149 -0.65 27.63 -3.56
CA THR A 149 0.42 28.37 -4.26
C THR A 149 0.92 27.62 -5.51
N PRO A 150 1.60 28.27 -6.45
CA PRO A 150 2.26 27.58 -7.57
C PRO A 150 3.24 26.48 -7.10
N GLU A 151 3.90 26.68 -5.98
CA GLU A 151 4.78 25.70 -5.35
C GLU A 151 3.99 24.49 -4.84
N ASP A 152 2.82 24.72 -4.24
CA ASP A 152 1.91 23.65 -3.83
C ASP A 152 1.44 22.84 -5.05
N VAL A 153 1.11 23.50 -6.17
CA VAL A 153 0.73 22.80 -7.42
C VAL A 153 1.82 21.84 -7.87
N LYS A 154 3.10 22.22 -7.75
CA LYS A 154 4.23 21.33 -8.09
C LYS A 154 4.31 20.11 -7.17
N VAL A 155 4.00 20.27 -5.88
CA VAL A 155 3.98 19.15 -4.92
C VAL A 155 2.78 18.25 -5.19
N ILE A 156 1.60 18.84 -5.36
CA ILE A 156 0.34 18.13 -5.64
C ILE A 156 0.44 17.34 -6.94
N GLY A 157 1.07 17.91 -7.99
CA GLY A 157 1.28 17.21 -9.25
C GLY A 157 2.17 15.97 -9.17
N GLN A 158 2.87 15.73 -8.05
CA GLN A 158 3.59 14.46 -7.83
C GLN A 158 2.66 13.35 -7.30
N LEU A 159 1.51 13.73 -6.74
CA LEU A 159 0.52 12.85 -6.11
C LEU A 159 -0.57 12.39 -7.08
N PHE A 160 -0.82 13.16 -8.12
CA PHE A 160 -1.88 12.95 -9.10
C PHE A 160 -1.33 12.83 -10.53
N PRO A 161 -1.87 11.91 -11.35
CA PRO A 161 -1.79 12.01 -12.80
C PRO A 161 -2.20 13.40 -13.31
N ALA A 162 -1.67 13.84 -14.45
CA ALA A 162 -1.86 15.22 -14.93
C ALA A 162 -3.32 15.59 -15.24
N ASP A 163 -4.10 14.62 -15.72
CA ASP A 163 -5.54 14.74 -15.98
C ASP A 163 -6.36 14.83 -14.68
N GLU A 164 -6.02 14.01 -13.67
CA GLU A 164 -6.61 14.09 -12.33
C GLU A 164 -6.21 15.40 -11.64
N LEU A 165 -4.96 15.85 -11.80
CA LEU A 165 -4.48 17.12 -11.27
C LEU A 165 -5.27 18.31 -11.84
N ALA A 166 -5.53 18.33 -13.14
CA ALA A 166 -6.33 19.40 -13.75
C ALA A 166 -7.75 19.43 -13.17
N ALA A 167 -8.37 18.28 -12.95
CA ALA A 167 -9.68 18.18 -12.29
C ALA A 167 -9.61 18.65 -10.83
N VAL A 168 -8.58 18.25 -10.09
CA VAL A 168 -8.35 18.71 -8.71
C VAL A 168 -8.18 20.22 -8.66
N LEU A 169 -7.40 20.82 -9.56
CA LEU A 169 -7.16 22.27 -9.55
C LEU A 169 -8.34 23.09 -10.09
N ALA A 170 -9.14 22.51 -10.99
CA ALA A 170 -10.34 23.15 -11.54
C ALA A 170 -11.52 23.16 -10.55
N ASP A 171 -11.46 22.35 -9.49
CA ASP A 171 -12.47 22.39 -8.44
C ASP A 171 -12.40 23.75 -7.71
N PRO A 172 -13.48 24.56 -7.72
CA PRO A 172 -13.50 25.86 -7.06
C PRO A 172 -13.27 25.79 -5.54
N HIS A 173 -13.46 24.61 -4.94
CA HIS A 173 -13.11 24.34 -3.55
C HIS A 173 -11.64 23.97 -3.35
N ALA A 174 -10.92 23.48 -4.36
CA ALA A 174 -9.51 23.10 -4.19
C ALA A 174 -8.59 24.27 -3.83
N SER A 175 -8.93 25.49 -4.25
CA SER A 175 -8.21 26.72 -3.88
C SER A 175 -8.41 27.15 -2.43
N LYS A 176 -9.46 26.67 -1.74
CA LYS A 176 -9.81 27.01 -0.36
C LYS A 176 -9.63 25.83 0.61
N ASP A 177 -9.75 24.62 0.09
CA ASP A 177 -9.87 23.35 0.80
C ASP A 177 -9.23 22.27 -0.07
N TYR A 178 -7.90 22.20 -0.12
CA TYR A 178 -7.19 21.18 -0.89
C TYR A 178 -7.82 19.78 -0.71
N GLN A 179 -8.44 19.26 -1.76
CA GLN A 179 -9.25 18.03 -1.75
C GLN A 179 -8.43 16.73 -1.89
N GLY A 180 -7.11 16.82 -1.83
CA GLY A 180 -6.29 15.61 -1.88
C GLY A 180 -6.56 14.69 -0.69
N THR A 181 -6.19 13.41 -0.84
CA THR A 181 -6.15 12.45 0.26
C THR A 181 -5.35 13.04 1.41
N LEU A 182 -6.06 13.39 2.47
CA LEU A 182 -5.48 13.89 3.69
C LEU A 182 -5.32 12.73 4.65
N LEU A 183 -4.10 12.59 5.17
CA LEU A 183 -3.77 11.57 6.14
C LEU A 183 -3.50 12.24 7.47
N VAL A 184 -4.30 11.91 8.47
CA VAL A 184 -4.06 12.31 9.87
C VAL A 184 -3.57 11.11 10.65
N ILE A 185 -2.52 11.30 11.43
CA ILE A 185 -2.17 10.39 12.51
C ILE A 185 -2.35 11.15 13.82
N LEU A 186 -3.15 10.60 14.73
CA LEU A 186 -3.40 11.14 16.06
C LEU A 186 -2.21 10.83 16.99
N ALA A 187 -2.06 11.62 18.06
CA ALA A 187 -0.99 11.45 19.04
C ALA A 187 -0.99 10.06 19.72
N ASN A 188 -2.16 9.40 19.78
CA ASN A 188 -2.30 8.03 20.30
C ASN A 188 -1.88 6.95 19.30
N GLY A 189 -1.53 7.31 18.06
CA GLY A 189 -1.14 6.39 16.99
C GLY A 189 -2.27 5.95 16.07
N ASP A 190 -3.51 6.39 16.29
CA ASP A 190 -4.62 6.11 15.35
C ASP A 190 -4.45 6.95 14.10
N TRP A 191 -4.99 6.48 12.97
CA TRP A 191 -4.93 7.25 11.74
C TRP A 191 -6.27 7.31 11.01
N LEU A 192 -6.46 8.42 10.32
CA LEU A 192 -7.65 8.77 9.56
C LEU A 192 -7.23 9.14 8.14
N GLU A 193 -7.93 8.60 7.16
CA GLU A 193 -7.80 9.00 5.75
C GLU A 193 -9.07 9.76 5.36
N GLY A 194 -8.95 11.03 4.99
CA GLY A 194 -10.08 11.87 4.62
C GLY A 194 -9.85 12.61 3.31
N GLU A 195 -10.86 12.69 2.45
CA GLU A 195 -10.92 13.66 1.35
C GLU A 195 -11.60 14.94 1.87
N ARG A 196 -10.98 16.11 1.64
CA ARG A 196 -11.28 17.37 2.36
C ARG A 196 -12.66 18.01 2.08
N GLY A 197 -13.49 17.40 1.24
CA GLY A 197 -14.79 17.95 0.87
C GLY A 197 -15.86 17.93 1.98
N ARG A 198 -15.65 17.26 3.13
CA ARG A 198 -16.70 17.09 4.16
C ARG A 198 -16.24 17.15 5.61
N TRP A 199 -15.25 17.98 5.93
CA TRP A 199 -14.83 18.14 7.33
C TRP A 199 -15.97 18.57 8.23
N SER A 200 -16.92 19.39 7.74
CA SER A 200 -18.09 19.89 8.48
C SER A 200 -19.02 18.82 9.06
N GLU A 201 -18.89 17.57 8.62
CA GLU A 201 -19.71 16.45 9.08
C GLU A 201 -19.11 15.73 10.30
N TYR A 202 -17.85 16.00 10.64
CA TYR A 202 -17.24 15.44 11.84
C TYR A 202 -17.69 16.20 13.10
N PRO A 203 -18.00 15.52 14.21
CA PRO A 203 -18.47 16.18 15.44
C PRO A 203 -17.56 17.33 15.93
N TRP A 204 -16.25 17.19 15.74
CA TRP A 204 -15.22 18.16 16.16
C TRP A 204 -14.96 19.31 15.17
N SER A 205 -15.44 19.24 13.93
CA SER A 205 -15.26 20.34 12.97
C SER A 205 -16.13 21.56 13.26
N LYS A 206 -17.07 21.41 14.21
CA LYS A 206 -17.96 22.46 14.71
C LYS A 206 -17.36 23.20 15.91
N GLU A 207 -16.22 22.76 16.41
CA GLU A 207 -15.48 23.47 17.45
C GLU A 207 -14.91 24.76 16.85
N LYS A 208 -15.30 25.91 17.41
CA LYS A 208 -15.00 27.23 16.83
C LYS A 208 -13.48 27.41 16.77
N ARG A 209 -12.97 27.71 15.57
CA ARG A 209 -11.62 28.25 15.38
C ARG A 209 -11.49 29.53 16.25
N PRO A 210 -10.45 29.66 17.07
CA PRO A 210 -10.14 30.93 17.72
C PRO A 210 -9.80 32.02 16.68
#